data_AF-A0A1V5D208-F1
#
_entry.id   AF-A0A1V5D208-F1
#
_cell.length_a   1.000
_cell.length_b   1.000
_cell.length_c   1.000
_cell.angle_alpha   90.00
_cell.angle_beta   90.00
_cell.angle_gamma   90.00
#
_symmetry.space_group_name_H-M   'P 1'
#
loop_
_entity.id
_entity.type
_entity.pdbx_description
1 polymer ?
#
loop_
_entity_poly.entity_id
_entity_poly.type
_entity_poly.pdbx_seq_one_letter_code
_entity_poly.pdbx_strand_id
1 'polypeptide(L)'
;MRRDIGRPMGPSPGCSHGSTMTLYLRVQGEPAEECQKMKSVELLVISPRDKDRHVFGEHSNRLTLELEAKTVPAHYADFIEWTIPEIEGSRRTVFPASTLQAPKGRKFTVVYEGLPEDNNEFGRKTVKATLKVDSCRKEATREVRIFYPRDENNNPEGKHPNWFYYWKQTPAARPFGQNVRIGYHCTGIPHEKCSCRQRGVIGQFNPYYSGYKTINVCNLKTNTWIPKTFYAELPAVKRSKPSTLSERNYFSYTHIDTFAVAVMHEFTHFNHFHTFWPDGWKEHQDLDGDDLPDRLEPEMGFHPGKKQTHWAGVDLSDDEEFLTLEATYDYRTGTFDRYDWAKPGKNWPE
;
A
#
# COMPACT_ATOMS: atom_id res chain seq x y z
N MET A 1 -53.61 16.18 -22.78
CA MET A 1 -52.88 14.97 -23.19
C MET A 1 -53.05 14.77 -24.69
N ARG A 2 -52.05 15.16 -25.50
CA ARG A 2 -51.92 14.70 -26.90
C ARG A 2 -50.63 13.87 -26.93
N ARG A 3 -50.73 12.61 -27.37
CA ARG A 3 -49.58 11.72 -27.53
C ARG A 3 -49.29 11.63 -29.01
N ASP A 4 -48.18 12.20 -29.44
CA ASP A 4 -47.65 11.96 -30.77
C ASP A 4 -46.89 10.62 -30.75
N ILE A 5 -47.41 9.65 -31.50
CA ILE A 5 -46.80 8.35 -31.69
C ILE A 5 -45.85 8.48 -32.87
N GLY A 6 -44.54 8.52 -32.60
CA GLY A 6 -43.51 8.49 -33.63
C GLY A 6 -43.57 7.20 -34.45
N ARG A 7 -43.62 7.32 -35.78
CA ARG A 7 -43.53 6.18 -36.72
C ARG A 7 -42.08 5.71 -36.83
N PRO A 8 -41.81 4.39 -36.88
CA PRO A 8 -40.48 3.88 -37.21
C PRO A 8 -40.23 4.05 -38.72
N MET A 9 -39.10 4.67 -39.07
CA MET A 9 -38.54 4.64 -40.42
C MET A 9 -37.64 3.41 -40.56
N GLY A 10 -38.08 2.41 -41.31
CA GLY A 10 -37.29 1.24 -41.68
C GLY A 10 -38.17 0.12 -42.25
N PRO A 11 -37.66 -0.70 -43.20
CA PRO A 11 -38.46 -1.75 -43.84
C PRO A 11 -38.81 -2.85 -42.84
N SER A 12 -40.09 -3.24 -42.81
CA SER A 12 -40.65 -4.26 -41.91
C SER A 12 -40.03 -5.64 -42.11
N PRO A 13 -39.37 -6.24 -41.11
CA PRO A 13 -39.09 -7.68 -41.09
C PRO A 13 -40.30 -8.42 -40.50
N GLY A 14 -40.65 -9.56 -41.11
CA GLY A 14 -41.82 -10.36 -40.76
C GLY A 14 -41.88 -10.82 -39.30
N CYS A 15 -43.10 -10.88 -38.76
CA CYS A 15 -43.38 -11.34 -37.41
C CYS A 15 -43.08 -12.85 -37.26
N SER A 16 -42.03 -13.19 -36.51
CA SER A 16 -41.82 -14.53 -35.95
C SER A 16 -42.33 -14.59 -34.50
N HIS A 17 -43.11 -15.63 -34.20
CA HIS A 17 -43.60 -15.94 -32.85
C HIS A 17 -42.43 -16.12 -31.87
N GLY A 18 -42.45 -15.37 -30.75
CA GLY A 18 -41.44 -15.46 -29.70
C GLY A 18 -40.61 -14.19 -29.44
N SER A 19 -40.99 -13.03 -29.98
CA SER A 19 -40.25 -11.78 -29.78
C SER A 19 -40.61 -11.11 -28.43
N THR A 20 -39.66 -11.08 -27.50
CA THR A 20 -39.77 -10.31 -26.24
C THR A 20 -39.66 -8.82 -26.55
N MET A 21 -40.71 -8.05 -26.25
CA MET A 21 -40.71 -6.60 -26.42
C MET A 21 -40.13 -5.93 -25.16
N THR A 22 -38.87 -5.50 -25.21
CA THR A 22 -38.29 -4.68 -24.14
C THR A 22 -38.77 -3.24 -24.31
N LEU A 23 -39.71 -2.83 -23.46
CA LEU A 23 -40.22 -1.47 -23.42
C LEU A 23 -39.22 -0.55 -22.70
N TYR A 24 -38.47 0.26 -23.45
CA TYR A 24 -37.66 1.33 -22.89
C TYR A 24 -38.56 2.54 -22.56
N LEU A 25 -39.12 2.55 -21.36
CA LEU A 25 -39.77 3.74 -20.81
C LEU A 25 -38.69 4.74 -20.40
N ARG A 26 -38.38 5.68 -21.29
CA ARG A 26 -37.67 6.90 -20.90
C ARG A 26 -38.68 7.77 -20.16
N VAL A 27 -38.79 7.57 -18.85
CA VAL A 27 -39.44 8.54 -17.98
C VAL A 27 -38.59 9.79 -18.10
N GLN A 28 -39.07 10.79 -18.84
CA GLN A 28 -38.63 12.16 -18.59
C GLN A 28 -39.06 12.43 -17.16
N GLY A 29 -38.15 12.20 -16.21
CA GLY A 29 -38.27 12.81 -14.90
C GLY A 29 -38.41 14.28 -15.20
N GLU A 30 -39.52 14.88 -14.77
CA GLU A 30 -39.61 16.31 -14.66
C GLU A 30 -38.29 16.78 -14.03
N PRO A 31 -37.64 17.84 -14.57
CA PRO A 31 -36.47 18.39 -13.91
C PRO A 31 -36.88 18.62 -12.46
N ALA A 32 -36.20 17.93 -11.52
CA ALA A 32 -36.56 17.94 -10.11
C ALA A 32 -36.89 19.37 -9.74
N GLU A 33 -38.17 19.64 -9.39
CA GLU A 33 -38.66 20.97 -9.03
C GLU A 33 -37.55 21.66 -8.26
N GLU A 34 -36.94 22.67 -8.91
CA GLU A 34 -35.72 23.28 -8.44
C GLU A 34 -35.94 23.64 -6.98
N CYS A 35 -35.23 23.01 -6.05
CA CYS A 35 -35.68 22.98 -4.66
C CYS A 35 -35.66 24.38 -4.03
N GLN A 36 -36.77 25.12 -4.16
CA GLN A 36 -36.84 26.53 -3.78
C GLN A 36 -36.70 26.67 -2.26
N LYS A 37 -37.19 25.68 -1.49
CA LYS A 37 -37.07 25.64 -0.03
C LYS A 37 -35.66 25.31 0.48
N MET A 38 -34.77 24.70 -0.32
CA MET A 38 -33.37 24.47 0.06
C MET A 38 -32.42 25.59 -0.39
N LYS A 39 -32.88 26.57 -1.20
CA LYS A 39 -32.05 27.74 -1.55
C LYS A 39 -31.62 28.52 -0.31
N SER A 40 -32.45 28.56 0.73
CA SER A 40 -32.15 29.20 2.03
C SER A 40 -31.55 28.26 3.07
N VAL A 41 -31.37 26.96 2.76
CA VAL A 41 -30.86 25.97 3.72
C VAL A 41 -29.40 25.68 3.46
N GLU A 42 -28.52 26.00 4.40
CA GLU A 42 -27.09 25.66 4.35
C GLU A 42 -26.79 24.42 5.20
N LEU A 43 -25.82 23.62 4.74
CA LEU A 43 -25.27 22.47 5.46
C LEU A 43 -23.76 22.59 5.45
N LEU A 44 -23.16 22.67 6.64
CA LEU A 44 -21.72 22.85 6.83
C LEU A 44 -21.17 21.78 7.77
N VAL A 45 -20.26 20.95 7.28
CA VAL A 45 -19.50 20.01 8.12
C VAL A 45 -18.34 20.76 8.77
N ILE A 46 -18.37 20.83 10.11
CA ILE A 46 -17.38 21.46 10.99
C ILE A 46 -16.25 20.47 11.31
N SER A 47 -16.59 19.21 11.61
CA SER A 47 -15.65 18.12 11.85
C SER A 47 -16.16 16.85 11.16
N PRO A 48 -15.28 16.06 10.53
CA PRO A 48 -13.85 16.34 10.30
C PRO A 48 -13.65 17.48 9.29
N ARG A 49 -12.46 18.09 9.28
CA ARG A 49 -12.02 18.96 8.18
C ARG A 49 -11.59 18.09 7.01
N ASP A 50 -11.55 18.68 5.82
CA ASP A 50 -11.15 17.94 4.63
C ASP A 50 -9.67 17.53 4.75
N LYS A 51 -9.40 16.24 4.48
CA LYS A 51 -8.10 15.57 4.60
C LYS A 51 -7.55 15.49 6.01
N ASP A 52 -8.38 15.62 7.04
CA ASP A 52 -7.96 15.38 8.42
C ASP A 52 -7.37 13.96 8.57
N ARG A 53 -6.31 13.87 9.37
CA ARG A 53 -5.53 12.65 9.58
C ARG A 53 -5.92 12.04 10.93
N HIS A 54 -6.24 10.76 10.92
CA HIS A 54 -6.59 10.00 12.11
C HIS A 54 -5.70 8.75 12.18
N VAL A 55 -5.15 8.45 13.35
CA VAL A 55 -4.30 7.27 13.57
C VAL A 55 -4.88 6.42 14.68
N PHE A 56 -4.85 5.10 14.51
CA PHE A 56 -5.14 4.19 15.61
C PHE A 56 -4.13 4.44 16.74
N GLY A 57 -4.62 4.60 17.97
CA GLY A 57 -3.78 4.92 19.11
C GLY A 57 -2.75 3.83 19.39
N GLU A 58 -1.55 4.27 19.77
CA GLU A 58 -0.48 3.41 20.25
C GLU A 58 -1.01 2.62 21.46
N HIS A 59 -0.84 1.29 21.44
CA HIS A 59 -1.31 0.31 22.44
C HIS A 59 -2.83 0.19 22.69
N SER A 60 -3.65 1.20 22.36
CA SER A 60 -5.10 1.18 22.62
C SER A 60 -5.92 0.51 21.51
N ASN A 61 -5.32 0.29 20.33
CA ASN A 61 -6.00 -0.23 19.14
C ASN A 61 -7.26 0.57 18.79
N ARG A 62 -7.28 1.86 19.14
CA ARG A 62 -8.49 2.67 19.11
C ARG A 62 -8.31 3.91 18.24
N LEU A 63 -9.24 4.13 17.33
CA LEU A 63 -9.36 5.34 16.52
C LEU A 63 -10.60 6.13 16.96
N THR A 64 -10.49 7.45 17.10
CA THR A 64 -11.64 8.32 17.38
C THR A 64 -11.82 9.33 16.24
N LEU A 65 -13.05 9.46 15.76
CA LEU A 65 -13.46 10.37 14.69
C LEU A 65 -14.64 11.21 15.17
N GLU A 66 -14.44 12.51 15.28
CA GLU A 66 -15.48 13.47 15.67
C GLU A 66 -16.24 13.97 14.45
N LEU A 67 -17.56 13.85 14.50
CA LEU A 67 -18.49 14.32 13.47
C LEU A 67 -19.28 15.49 14.03
N GLU A 68 -19.23 16.63 13.37
CA GLU A 68 -20.03 17.80 13.74
C GLU A 68 -20.43 18.56 12.49
N ALA A 69 -21.72 18.89 12.37
CA ALA A 69 -22.23 19.73 11.29
C ALA A 69 -23.26 20.73 11.83
N LYS A 70 -23.39 21.83 11.10
CA LYS A 70 -24.33 22.92 11.36
C LYS A 70 -25.20 23.15 10.14
N THR A 71 -26.40 23.64 10.38
CA THR A 71 -27.30 24.09 9.33
C THR A 71 -27.72 25.53 9.56
N VAL A 72 -28.11 26.20 8.49
CA VAL A 72 -28.85 27.46 8.54
C VAL A 72 -30.14 27.21 7.77
N PRO A 73 -31.34 27.35 8.37
CA PRO A 73 -31.62 27.58 9.79
C PRO A 73 -31.12 26.45 10.72
N ALA A 74 -30.85 26.79 11.98
CA ALA A 74 -30.19 25.90 12.94
C ALA A 74 -31.05 24.69 13.38
N HIS A 75 -32.38 24.77 13.29
CA HIS A 75 -33.27 23.68 13.71
C HIS A 75 -33.15 22.43 12.83
N TYR A 76 -32.57 22.55 11.63
CA TYR A 76 -32.34 21.41 10.75
C TYR A 76 -31.15 20.52 11.18
N ALA A 77 -30.31 20.97 12.12
CA ALA A 77 -29.07 20.29 12.45
C ALA A 77 -29.28 18.89 13.06
N ASP A 78 -30.40 18.67 13.75
CA ASP A 78 -30.72 17.37 14.36
C ASP A 78 -31.27 16.35 13.35
N PHE A 79 -31.55 16.80 12.12
CA PHE A 79 -32.04 15.94 11.01
C PHE A 79 -30.93 15.50 10.05
N ILE A 80 -29.68 15.87 10.32
CA ILE A 80 -28.53 15.48 9.50
C ILE A 80 -28.30 13.97 9.65
N GLU A 81 -28.38 13.26 8.53
CA GLU A 81 -28.02 11.84 8.40
C GLU A 81 -26.52 11.73 8.06
N TRP A 82 -25.77 10.97 8.85
CA TRP A 82 -24.36 10.73 8.60
C TRP A 82 -24.13 9.38 7.91
N THR A 83 -23.34 9.40 6.83
CA THR A 83 -22.67 8.21 6.31
C THR A 83 -21.25 8.20 6.87
N ILE A 84 -20.99 7.22 7.70
CA ILE A 84 -19.73 7.03 8.43
C ILE A 84 -18.98 5.88 7.75
N PRO A 85 -17.67 6.01 7.46
CA PRO A 85 -16.94 4.95 6.79
C PRO A 85 -16.94 3.67 7.63
N GLU A 86 -17.06 2.52 6.97
CA GLU A 86 -16.74 1.24 7.59
C GLU A 86 -15.22 1.00 7.51
N ILE A 87 -14.71 0.29 8.51
CA ILE A 87 -13.33 -0.21 8.55
C ILE A 87 -13.47 -1.69 8.89
N GLU A 88 -13.33 -2.56 7.88
CA GLU A 88 -13.53 -3.99 8.06
C GLU A 88 -12.51 -4.57 9.06
N GLY A 89 -12.96 -5.44 9.96
CA GLY A 89 -12.14 -5.96 11.06
C GLY A 89 -12.06 -5.04 12.29
N SER A 90 -12.50 -3.77 12.21
CA SER A 90 -12.61 -2.89 13.37
C SER A 90 -14.05 -2.83 13.91
N ARG A 91 -14.22 -2.93 15.23
CA ARG A 91 -15.52 -2.71 15.88
C ARG A 91 -15.83 -1.22 15.93
N ARG A 92 -16.85 -0.77 15.21
CA ARG A 92 -17.33 0.62 15.23
C ARG A 92 -18.42 0.83 16.28
N THR A 93 -18.25 1.84 17.12
CA THR A 93 -19.24 2.35 18.08
C THR A 93 -19.50 3.83 17.85
N VAL A 94 -20.75 4.27 17.92
CA VAL A 94 -21.16 5.68 17.73
C VAL A 94 -21.76 6.21 19.02
N PHE A 95 -21.37 7.42 19.42
CA PHE A 95 -21.87 8.11 20.62
C PHE A 95 -22.46 9.47 20.25
N PRO A 96 -23.69 9.81 20.68
CA PRO A 96 -24.65 8.94 21.40
C PRO A 96 -25.06 7.72 20.56
N ALA A 97 -25.43 6.63 21.25
CA ALA A 97 -25.76 5.37 20.61
C ALA A 97 -26.94 5.53 19.62
N SER A 98 -26.82 4.91 18.46
CA SER A 98 -27.85 4.88 17.43
C SER A 98 -27.94 3.48 16.83
N THR A 99 -29.17 3.00 16.60
CA THR A 99 -29.44 1.73 15.90
C THR A 99 -29.61 1.91 14.40
N LEU A 100 -29.62 3.16 13.92
CA LEU A 100 -29.74 3.47 12.50
C LEU A 100 -28.38 3.28 11.81
N GLN A 101 -28.40 2.73 10.60
CA GLN A 101 -27.20 2.64 9.76
C GLN A 101 -26.62 4.03 9.44
N ALA A 102 -27.50 5.03 9.25
CA ALA A 102 -27.13 6.43 9.13
C ALA A 102 -27.65 7.19 10.37
N PRO A 103 -26.81 7.40 11.40
CA PRO A 103 -27.24 8.09 12.61
C PRO A 103 -27.66 9.53 12.32
N LYS A 104 -28.71 9.99 13.01
CA LYS A 104 -29.32 11.32 12.83
C LYS A 104 -28.96 12.25 13.97
N GLY A 105 -28.36 13.39 13.66
CA GLY A 105 -28.01 14.39 14.66
C GLY A 105 -26.88 15.31 14.23
N ARG A 106 -26.73 16.41 14.98
CA ARG A 106 -25.71 17.44 14.70
C ARG A 106 -24.27 16.99 14.99
N LYS A 107 -24.08 16.09 15.96
CA LYS A 107 -22.77 15.75 16.51
C LYS A 107 -22.71 14.28 16.96
N PHE A 108 -21.62 13.61 16.61
CA PHE A 108 -21.30 12.24 17.03
C PHE A 108 -19.81 12.07 17.27
N THR A 109 -19.48 11.18 18.19
CA THR A 109 -18.13 10.62 18.33
C THR A 109 -18.16 9.17 17.86
N VAL A 110 -17.35 8.85 16.85
CA VAL A 110 -17.20 7.50 16.32
C VAL A 110 -15.91 6.91 16.84
N VAL A 111 -15.99 5.71 17.40
CA VAL A 111 -14.84 4.97 17.92
C VAL A 111 -14.70 3.67 17.16
N TYR A 112 -13.53 3.41 16.59
CA TYR A 112 -13.17 2.11 16.03
C TYR A 112 -12.17 1.43 16.96
N GLU A 113 -12.42 0.16 17.26
CA GLU A 113 -11.57 -0.66 18.14
C GLU A 113 -11.10 -1.92 17.42
N GLY A 114 -9.81 -2.24 17.58
CA GLY A 114 -9.13 -3.30 16.84
C GLY A 114 -8.60 -2.77 15.51
N LEU A 115 -7.33 -3.04 15.23
CA LEU A 115 -6.78 -2.74 13.91
C LEU A 115 -7.37 -3.73 12.87
N PRO A 116 -7.63 -3.27 11.63
CA PRO A 116 -8.10 -4.14 10.56
C PRO A 116 -7.04 -5.18 10.15
N GLU A 117 -7.49 -6.27 9.54
CA GLU A 117 -6.61 -7.32 9.00
C GLU A 117 -5.92 -6.89 7.69
N ASP A 118 -6.64 -6.17 6.82
CA ASP A 118 -6.15 -5.77 5.50
C ASP A 118 -5.62 -4.32 5.50
N ASN A 119 -4.45 -4.09 4.90
CA ASN A 119 -3.88 -2.76 4.65
C ASN A 119 -4.81 -1.84 3.83
N ASN A 120 -5.69 -2.41 3.00
CA ASN A 120 -6.69 -1.68 2.20
C ASN A 120 -7.75 -0.98 3.06
N GLU A 121 -7.86 -1.33 4.34
CA GLU A 121 -8.78 -0.67 5.26
C GLU A 121 -8.27 0.68 5.78
N PHE A 122 -7.00 0.99 5.53
CA PHE A 122 -6.42 2.30 5.81
C PHE A 122 -6.51 3.24 4.60
N GLY A 123 -6.07 4.47 4.80
CA GLY A 123 -6.03 5.48 3.76
C GLY A 123 -7.26 6.34 3.69
N ARG A 124 -7.60 6.77 2.47
CA ARG A 124 -8.64 7.78 2.23
C ARG A 124 -10.01 7.15 2.44
N LYS A 125 -10.80 7.72 3.34
CA LYS A 125 -12.18 7.34 3.61
C LYS A 125 -13.07 8.58 3.54
N THR A 126 -14.35 8.36 3.27
CA THR A 126 -15.30 9.45 3.02
C THR A 126 -16.31 9.54 4.16
N VAL A 127 -16.45 10.72 4.74
CA VAL A 127 -17.54 11.07 5.67
C VAL A 127 -18.52 11.97 4.92
N LYS A 128 -19.81 11.67 5.04
CA LYS A 128 -20.85 12.42 4.33
C LYS A 128 -22.00 12.77 5.27
N ALA A 129 -22.33 14.06 5.31
CA ALA A 129 -23.54 14.58 5.96
C ALA A 129 -24.61 14.79 4.88
N THR A 130 -25.82 14.29 5.13
CA THR A 130 -26.97 14.42 4.23
C THR A 130 -28.13 15.05 5.00
N LEU A 131 -28.69 16.13 4.49
CA LEU A 131 -29.90 16.74 5.01
C LEU A 131 -31.03 16.55 4.00
N LYS A 132 -32.16 16.01 4.46
CA LYS A 132 -33.39 15.87 3.67
C LYS A 132 -34.47 16.78 4.24
N VAL A 133 -35.05 17.65 3.40
CA VAL A 133 -36.15 18.55 3.75
C VAL A 133 -37.21 18.42 2.66
N ASP A 134 -38.41 17.97 3.02
CA ASP A 134 -39.47 17.61 2.08
C ASP A 134 -38.95 16.64 0.99
N SER A 135 -39.09 16.98 -0.29
CA SER A 135 -38.59 16.21 -1.44
C SER A 135 -37.11 16.48 -1.77
N CYS A 136 -36.43 17.32 -1.00
CA CYS A 136 -35.11 17.84 -1.35
C CYS A 136 -33.97 17.28 -0.51
N ARG A 137 -32.78 17.24 -1.10
CA ARG A 137 -31.57 16.66 -0.52
C ARG A 137 -30.37 17.60 -0.70
N LYS A 138 -29.63 17.85 0.38
CA LYS A 138 -28.36 18.58 0.37
C LYS A 138 -27.29 17.74 1.05
N GLU A 139 -26.08 17.77 0.50
CA GLU A 139 -25.00 16.90 0.94
C GLU A 139 -23.72 17.70 1.12
N ALA A 140 -22.94 17.31 2.13
CA ALA A 140 -21.60 17.80 2.35
C ALA A 140 -20.68 16.61 2.64
N THR A 141 -19.50 16.61 2.02
CA THR A 141 -18.55 15.51 2.08
C THR A 141 -17.19 16.00 2.55
N ARG A 142 -16.49 15.13 3.28
CA ARG A 142 -15.12 15.31 3.75
C ARG A 142 -14.35 14.02 3.51
N GLU A 143 -13.16 14.14 2.92
CA GLU A 143 -12.19 13.05 2.93
C GLU A 143 -11.46 13.05 4.28
N VAL A 144 -11.29 11.88 4.89
CA VAL A 144 -10.38 11.67 6.03
C VAL A 144 -9.32 10.65 5.64
N ARG A 145 -8.18 10.66 6.32
CA ARG A 145 -7.09 9.72 6.10
C ARG A 145 -6.81 8.93 7.36
N ILE A 146 -6.93 7.61 7.27
CA ILE A 146 -6.77 6.69 8.39
C ILE A 146 -5.41 6.01 8.31
N PHE A 147 -4.69 5.99 9.43
CA PHE A 147 -3.33 5.45 9.56
C PHE A 147 -3.22 4.44 10.71
N TYR A 148 -2.20 3.59 10.67
CA TYR A 148 -1.80 2.73 11.78
C TYR A 148 -0.45 3.16 12.38
N PRO A 149 -0.21 2.88 13.68
CA PRO A 149 1.09 3.13 14.29
C PRO A 149 2.13 2.15 13.72
N ARG A 150 3.14 2.65 13.01
CA ARG A 150 4.07 1.85 12.19
C ARG A 150 4.82 0.79 13.01
N ASP A 151 5.32 1.20 14.17
CA ASP A 151 6.32 0.45 14.94
C ASP A 151 5.73 -0.44 16.03
N GLU A 152 4.40 -0.39 16.23
CA GLU A 152 3.69 -1.22 17.18
C GLU A 152 3.47 -2.63 16.63
N ASN A 153 3.23 -3.60 17.52
CA ASN A 153 2.94 -5.00 17.17
C ASN A 153 1.47 -5.35 17.45
N ASN A 154 0.57 -4.38 17.33
CA ASN A 154 -0.83 -4.52 17.73
C ASN A 154 -1.79 -4.85 16.57
N ASN A 155 -1.24 -5.21 15.41
CA ASN A 155 -1.96 -5.87 14.33
C ASN A 155 -2.61 -7.19 14.81
N PRO A 156 -3.59 -7.73 14.06
CA PRO A 156 -4.32 -8.94 14.46
C PRO A 156 -3.46 -10.17 14.75
N GLU A 157 -2.29 -10.33 14.11
CA GLU A 157 -1.39 -11.44 14.40
C GLU A 157 -0.57 -11.25 15.69
N GLY A 158 -0.29 -10.00 16.08
CA GLY A 158 0.46 -9.69 17.30
C GLY A 158 1.94 -10.08 17.30
N LYS A 159 2.47 -10.63 16.19
CA LYS A 159 3.80 -11.26 16.13
C LYS A 159 4.91 -10.34 15.61
N HIS A 160 4.56 -9.44 14.70
CA HIS A 160 5.52 -8.60 13.98
C HIS A 160 5.08 -7.14 14.05
N PRO A 161 5.98 -6.17 13.77
CA PRO A 161 5.61 -4.78 13.62
C PRO A 161 4.55 -4.57 12.55
N ASN A 162 3.67 -3.59 12.76
CA ASN A 162 2.58 -3.28 11.86
C ASN A 162 3.06 -2.99 10.44
N TRP A 163 4.17 -2.25 10.28
CA TRP A 163 4.73 -2.01 8.94
C TRP A 163 5.02 -3.31 8.19
N PHE A 164 5.58 -4.32 8.86
CA PHE A 164 5.92 -5.58 8.22
C PHE A 164 4.64 -6.36 7.89
N TYR A 165 3.72 -6.43 8.86
CA TYR A 165 2.45 -7.12 8.70
C TYR A 165 1.66 -6.58 7.51
N TYR A 166 1.49 -5.26 7.42
CA TYR A 166 0.68 -4.62 6.39
C TYR A 166 1.41 -4.49 5.04
N TRP A 167 2.69 -4.10 5.01
CA TRP A 167 3.41 -3.96 3.74
C TRP A 167 3.59 -5.30 3.02
N LYS A 168 3.66 -6.43 3.75
CA LYS A 168 3.66 -7.79 3.19
C LYS A 168 2.43 -8.09 2.32
N GLN A 169 1.32 -7.39 2.53
CA GLN A 169 0.06 -7.58 1.80
C GLN A 169 0.04 -6.80 0.47
N THR A 170 0.98 -5.88 0.28
CA THR A 170 1.01 -4.94 -0.83
C THR A 170 1.85 -5.45 -2.00
N PRO A 171 1.77 -4.83 -3.19
CA PRO A 171 2.69 -5.14 -4.29
C PRO A 171 4.18 -4.93 -3.97
N ALA A 172 4.53 -4.15 -2.94
CA ALA A 172 5.92 -3.99 -2.49
C ALA A 172 6.55 -5.31 -2.03
N ALA A 173 5.72 -6.27 -1.60
CA ALA A 173 6.14 -7.62 -1.21
C ALA A 173 6.22 -8.60 -2.38
N ARG A 174 6.05 -8.13 -3.62
CA ARG A 174 6.05 -8.93 -4.85
C ARG A 174 7.19 -8.49 -5.75
N PRO A 175 8.42 -8.99 -5.54
CA PRO A 175 9.59 -8.57 -6.30
C PRO A 175 9.36 -8.90 -7.78
N PHE A 176 9.44 -7.89 -8.65
CA PHE A 176 9.13 -8.02 -10.08
C PHE A 176 7.76 -8.67 -10.36
N GLY A 177 6.79 -8.48 -9.46
CA GLY A 177 5.44 -9.07 -9.54
C GLY A 177 5.36 -10.55 -9.12
N GLN A 178 6.44 -11.14 -8.63
CA GLN A 178 6.50 -12.55 -8.25
C GLN A 178 5.91 -12.80 -6.85
N ASN A 179 5.23 -13.94 -6.69
CA ASN A 179 4.84 -14.41 -5.36
C ASN A 179 6.05 -15.06 -4.68
N VAL A 180 6.43 -14.54 -3.51
CA VAL A 180 7.52 -15.06 -2.67
C VAL A 180 7.01 -15.21 -1.24
N ARG A 181 7.66 -16.04 -0.44
CA ARG A 181 7.42 -16.07 1.01
C ARG A 181 8.30 -15.00 1.65
N ILE A 182 7.68 -14.07 2.39
CA ILE A 182 8.41 -13.05 3.16
C ILE A 182 8.50 -13.48 4.62
N GLY A 183 9.71 -13.76 5.08
CA GLY A 183 10.07 -13.95 6.49
C GLY A 183 10.42 -12.62 7.17
N TYR A 184 10.18 -12.53 8.47
CA TYR A 184 10.66 -11.40 9.27
C TYR A 184 12.01 -11.76 9.90
N HIS A 185 13.00 -10.88 9.74
CA HIS A 185 14.28 -10.96 10.42
C HIS A 185 14.96 -12.34 10.26
N CYS A 186 15.23 -13.07 11.34
CA CYS A 186 15.86 -14.40 11.30
C CYS A 186 14.88 -15.57 11.22
N THR A 187 13.59 -15.35 10.87
CA THR A 187 12.61 -16.44 10.83
C THR A 187 13.06 -17.55 9.89
N GLY A 188 13.18 -18.77 10.43
CA GLY A 188 13.60 -19.95 9.69
C GLY A 188 15.12 -20.11 9.51
N ILE A 189 15.93 -19.18 10.01
CA ILE A 189 17.39 -19.20 9.87
C ILE A 189 18.03 -19.31 11.26
N PRO A 190 19.00 -20.23 11.47
CA PRO A 190 19.73 -20.31 12.74
C PRO A 190 20.37 -18.98 13.12
N HIS A 191 20.41 -18.71 14.43
CA HIS A 191 20.79 -17.40 14.96
C HIS A 191 22.23 -16.99 14.60
N GLU A 192 23.14 -17.95 14.49
CA GLU A 192 24.53 -17.78 14.08
C GLU A 192 24.72 -17.67 12.55
N LYS A 193 23.68 -17.97 11.77
CA LYS A 193 23.67 -17.91 10.30
C LYS A 193 22.84 -16.74 9.75
N CYS A 194 22.25 -15.95 10.63
CA CYS A 194 21.35 -14.86 10.26
C CYS A 194 22.11 -13.53 10.08
N SER A 195 22.15 -13.02 8.85
CA SER A 195 22.79 -11.75 8.51
C SER A 195 22.01 -10.54 9.03
N CYS A 196 20.69 -10.65 9.22
CA CYS A 196 19.87 -9.57 9.79
C CYS A 196 20.28 -9.12 11.21
N ARG A 197 21.18 -9.84 11.88
CA ARG A 197 21.75 -9.40 13.17
C ARG A 197 22.80 -8.30 13.03
N GLN A 198 23.30 -8.10 11.81
CA GLN A 198 24.27 -7.06 11.49
C GLN A 198 23.53 -5.78 11.08
N ARG A 199 23.96 -4.64 11.64
CA ARG A 199 23.42 -3.34 11.25
C ARG A 199 23.83 -3.03 9.81
N GLY A 200 22.96 -2.36 9.05
CA GLY A 200 23.16 -2.07 7.63
C GLY A 200 22.49 -3.10 6.70
N VAL A 201 22.25 -4.32 7.18
CA VAL A 201 21.62 -5.39 6.38
C VAL A 201 20.10 -5.23 6.41
N ILE A 202 19.47 -4.90 5.28
CA ILE A 202 18.02 -4.62 5.19
C ILE A 202 17.19 -5.85 4.79
N GLY A 203 17.81 -6.86 4.19
CA GLY A 203 17.22 -8.15 3.85
C GLY A 203 18.24 -9.27 3.97
N GLN A 204 17.78 -10.52 3.82
CA GLN A 204 18.66 -11.65 3.53
C GLN A 204 17.89 -12.73 2.75
N PHE A 205 18.60 -13.37 1.86
CA PHE A 205 18.32 -14.71 1.37
C PHE A 205 19.44 -15.64 1.84
N ASN A 206 19.08 -16.84 2.30
CA ASN A 206 20.07 -17.85 2.67
C ASN A 206 19.74 -19.18 1.98
N PRO A 207 20.53 -19.65 1.00
CA PRO A 207 20.17 -20.81 0.20
C PRO A 207 20.09 -22.13 0.98
N TYR A 208 20.73 -22.21 2.15
CA TYR A 208 20.79 -23.44 2.96
C TYR A 208 19.69 -23.53 4.02
N TYR A 209 19.16 -22.40 4.47
CA TYR A 209 18.20 -22.34 5.59
C TYR A 209 16.87 -21.69 5.21
N SER A 210 16.85 -20.80 4.22
CA SER A 210 15.59 -20.27 3.71
C SER A 210 14.79 -21.38 3.05
N GLY A 211 13.50 -21.44 3.34
CA GLY A 211 12.59 -22.29 2.57
C GLY A 211 12.57 -21.87 1.10
N TYR A 212 12.07 -22.75 0.22
CA TYR A 212 11.96 -22.42 -1.20
C TYR A 212 11.24 -21.09 -1.42
N LYS A 213 11.85 -20.22 -2.25
CA LYS A 213 11.36 -18.88 -2.59
C LYS A 213 11.04 -18.02 -1.35
N THR A 214 11.84 -18.17 -0.29
CA THR A 214 11.72 -17.42 0.95
C THR A 214 12.83 -16.40 1.08
N ILE A 215 12.44 -15.14 1.22
CA ILE A 215 13.35 -14.04 1.55
C ILE A 215 12.97 -13.46 2.90
N ASN A 216 13.93 -12.94 3.62
CA ASN A 216 13.71 -12.36 4.93
C ASN A 216 13.99 -10.86 4.89
N VAL A 217 13.00 -10.05 5.26
CA VAL A 217 13.24 -8.61 5.45
C VAL A 217 13.68 -8.39 6.89
N CYS A 218 14.83 -7.74 7.07
CA CYS A 218 15.38 -7.48 8.39
C CYS A 218 14.53 -6.47 9.17
N ASN A 219 14.81 -6.32 10.47
CA ASN A 219 14.08 -5.35 11.26
C ASN A 219 14.56 -3.94 10.88
N LEU A 220 13.85 -3.28 9.98
CA LEU A 220 14.28 -1.99 9.43
C LEU A 220 14.49 -0.93 10.52
N LYS A 221 13.80 -1.01 11.65
CA LYS A 221 14.01 -0.10 12.79
C LYS A 221 15.40 -0.23 13.41
N THR A 222 15.96 -1.43 13.47
CA THR A 222 17.29 -1.67 14.06
C THR A 222 18.40 -1.74 13.02
N ASN A 223 18.06 -2.12 11.80
CA ASN A 223 19.03 -2.40 10.76
C ASN A 223 19.34 -1.19 9.88
N THR A 224 18.49 -0.16 9.85
CA THR A 224 18.75 1.07 9.11
C THR A 224 19.48 2.12 9.95
N TRP A 225 20.10 3.10 9.27
CA TRP A 225 20.84 4.18 9.93
C TRP A 225 19.93 5.22 10.56
N ILE A 226 18.76 5.47 9.97
CA ILE A 226 17.74 6.40 10.46
C ILE A 226 16.45 5.63 10.74
N PRO A 227 16.25 5.10 11.96
CA PRO A 227 15.08 4.31 12.33
C PRO A 227 13.74 5.02 12.12
N LYS A 228 13.73 6.36 12.20
CA LYS A 228 12.50 7.16 12.01
C LYS A 228 11.95 7.03 10.59
N THR A 229 12.82 6.92 9.59
CA THR A 229 12.44 6.89 8.16
C THR A 229 12.75 5.57 7.49
N PHE A 230 13.36 4.61 8.19
CA PHE A 230 13.92 3.39 7.60
C PHE A 230 14.88 3.71 6.45
N TYR A 231 15.73 4.72 6.63
CA TYR A 231 16.63 5.17 5.58
C TYR A 231 17.66 4.10 5.20
N ALA A 232 17.72 3.77 3.92
CA ALA A 232 18.75 2.93 3.33
C ALA A 232 19.30 3.59 2.06
N GLU A 233 20.56 3.32 1.77
CA GLU A 233 21.24 3.82 0.58
C GLU A 233 21.85 2.61 -0.15
N LEU A 234 21.54 2.47 -1.45
CA LEU A 234 22.07 1.40 -2.29
C LEU A 234 22.85 1.98 -3.48
N PRO A 235 23.97 1.36 -3.89
CA PRO A 235 24.68 1.67 -5.13
C PRO A 235 23.76 1.74 -6.36
N ALA A 236 23.86 2.84 -7.12
CA ALA A 236 23.13 3.02 -8.36
C ALA A 236 23.93 2.47 -9.56
N VAL A 237 24.05 1.14 -9.62
CA VAL A 237 24.87 0.44 -10.63
C VAL A 237 24.04 -0.23 -11.73
N LYS A 238 24.51 -0.18 -12.98
CA LYS A 238 23.89 -0.88 -14.12
C LYS A 238 24.88 -1.07 -15.28
N ARG A 239 25.20 -2.32 -15.65
CA ARG A 239 26.17 -2.62 -16.73
C ARG A 239 25.75 -2.08 -18.08
N SER A 240 24.44 -2.04 -18.36
CA SER A 240 23.91 -1.40 -19.58
C SER A 240 24.03 0.13 -19.61
N LYS A 241 24.52 0.76 -18.53
CA LYS A 241 24.80 2.21 -18.44
C LYS A 241 26.24 2.45 -17.96
N PRO A 242 27.22 2.55 -18.88
CA PRO A 242 28.64 2.61 -18.52
C PRO A 242 29.03 3.74 -17.54
N SER A 243 28.34 4.87 -17.54
CA SER A 243 28.60 5.95 -16.57
C SER A 243 28.43 5.49 -15.12
N THR A 244 27.49 4.59 -14.85
CA THR A 244 27.24 4.05 -13.51
C THR A 244 28.35 3.11 -13.01
N LEU A 245 29.22 2.61 -13.90
CA LEU A 245 30.35 1.75 -13.54
C LEU A 245 31.58 2.55 -13.11
N SER A 246 31.64 3.83 -13.47
CA SER A 246 32.76 4.72 -13.15
C SER A 246 32.39 5.78 -12.11
N GLU A 247 31.14 6.26 -12.14
CA GLU A 247 30.62 7.21 -11.17
C GLU A 247 29.95 6.49 -10.00
N ARG A 248 30.40 6.79 -8.79
CA ARG A 248 29.86 6.24 -7.54
C ARG A 248 28.66 7.06 -7.08
N ASN A 249 27.50 6.72 -7.61
CA ASN A 249 26.23 7.34 -7.25
C ASN A 249 25.37 6.37 -6.45
N TYR A 250 24.52 6.89 -5.58
CA TYR A 250 23.68 6.06 -4.72
C TYR A 250 22.22 6.49 -4.80
N PHE A 251 21.31 5.52 -4.65
CA PHE A 251 19.89 5.75 -4.48
C PHE A 251 19.52 5.67 -3.01
N SER A 252 18.74 6.64 -2.55
CA SER A 252 18.24 6.72 -1.19
C SER A 252 16.78 6.27 -1.13
N TYR A 253 16.48 5.41 -0.16
CA TYR A 253 15.17 4.84 0.08
C TYR A 253 14.71 5.07 1.51
N THR A 254 13.39 5.12 1.71
CA THR A 254 12.76 5.32 3.02
C THR A 254 11.46 4.54 3.08
N HIS A 255 11.03 4.16 4.29
CA HIS A 255 9.73 3.55 4.56
C HIS A 255 9.44 2.34 3.65
N ILE A 256 8.28 2.31 3.00
CA ILE A 256 7.88 1.19 2.13
C ILE A 256 8.83 1.00 0.94
N ASP A 257 9.53 2.04 0.49
CA ASP A 257 10.51 1.90 -0.60
C ASP A 257 11.71 1.07 -0.13
N THR A 258 12.19 1.28 1.10
CA THR A 258 13.26 0.46 1.69
C THR A 258 12.86 -1.00 1.79
N PHE A 259 11.60 -1.25 2.19
CA PHE A 259 11.04 -2.59 2.20
C PHE A 259 11.00 -3.20 0.79
N ALA A 260 10.54 -2.45 -0.20
CA ALA A 260 10.41 -2.92 -1.58
C ALA A 260 11.77 -3.28 -2.21
N VAL A 261 12.78 -2.42 -2.04
CA VAL A 261 14.11 -2.69 -2.60
C VAL A 261 14.79 -3.86 -1.89
N ALA A 262 14.62 -4.01 -0.56
CA ALA A 262 15.09 -5.21 0.14
C ALA A 262 14.45 -6.47 -0.46
N VAL A 263 13.14 -6.46 -0.68
CA VAL A 263 12.43 -7.60 -1.27
C VAL A 263 12.92 -7.93 -2.69
N MET A 264 13.17 -6.91 -3.52
CA MET A 264 13.68 -7.08 -4.89
C MET A 264 15.13 -7.59 -4.91
N HIS A 265 15.97 -7.05 -4.03
CA HIS A 265 17.37 -7.41 -3.85
C HIS A 265 17.51 -8.88 -3.47
N GLU A 266 16.88 -9.29 -2.37
CA GLU A 266 17.00 -10.66 -1.86
C GLU A 266 16.39 -11.72 -2.79
N PHE A 267 15.34 -11.34 -3.53
CA PHE A 267 14.78 -12.24 -4.53
C PHE A 267 15.71 -12.46 -5.72
N THR A 268 16.57 -11.48 -6.01
CA THR A 268 17.57 -11.60 -7.06
C THR A 268 18.63 -12.63 -6.66
N HIS A 269 19.15 -12.59 -5.42
CA HIS A 269 20.00 -13.67 -4.89
C HIS A 269 19.35 -15.05 -5.02
N PHE A 270 18.07 -15.16 -4.65
CA PHE A 270 17.33 -16.42 -4.83
C PHE A 270 17.34 -16.89 -6.28
N ASN A 271 17.08 -16.01 -7.25
CA ASN A 271 17.07 -16.38 -8.66
C ASN A 271 18.45 -16.77 -9.16
N HIS A 272 19.49 -16.00 -8.81
CA HIS A 272 20.87 -16.29 -9.18
C HIS A 272 21.29 -17.66 -8.64
N PHE A 273 21.10 -17.92 -7.35
CA PHE A 273 21.46 -19.22 -6.76
C PHE A 273 20.81 -20.39 -7.50
N HIS A 274 19.51 -20.32 -7.80
CA HIS A 274 18.81 -21.41 -8.47
C HIS A 274 19.09 -21.49 -9.98
N THR A 275 19.58 -20.42 -10.59
CA THR A 275 19.91 -20.37 -12.02
C THR A 275 21.37 -20.77 -12.29
N PHE A 276 22.29 -20.27 -11.46
CA PHE A 276 23.72 -20.49 -11.60
C PHE A 276 24.14 -21.82 -10.97
N TRP A 277 23.48 -22.22 -9.89
CA TRP A 277 23.83 -23.37 -9.06
C TRP A 277 22.66 -24.36 -8.89
N PRO A 278 22.07 -24.90 -9.98
CA PRO A 278 20.91 -25.80 -9.89
C PRO A 278 21.20 -27.11 -9.12
N ASP A 279 22.45 -27.57 -9.13
CA ASP A 279 22.92 -28.74 -8.38
C ASP A 279 23.64 -28.36 -7.07
N GLY A 280 23.50 -27.10 -6.63
CA GLY A 280 24.24 -26.52 -5.53
C GLY A 280 25.59 -25.90 -5.94
N TRP A 281 26.08 -24.99 -5.10
CA TRP A 281 27.32 -24.25 -5.30
C TRP A 281 28.55 -25.17 -5.28
N LYS A 282 29.54 -24.87 -6.12
CA LYS A 282 30.75 -25.68 -6.31
C LYS A 282 32.00 -24.78 -6.35
N GLU A 283 32.80 -24.85 -5.28
CA GLU A 283 34.04 -24.07 -5.09
C GLU A 283 35.01 -24.09 -6.28
N HIS A 284 35.15 -25.22 -7.00
CA HIS A 284 36.07 -25.30 -8.14
C HIS A 284 35.54 -24.62 -9.42
N GLN A 285 34.34 -24.04 -9.38
CA GLN A 285 33.69 -23.34 -10.51
C GLN A 285 33.49 -21.85 -10.25
N ASP A 286 33.93 -21.37 -9.08
CA ASP A 286 33.86 -19.99 -8.57
C ASP A 286 35.15 -19.78 -7.77
N LEU A 287 36.25 -19.48 -8.47
CA LEU A 287 37.60 -19.53 -7.91
C LEU A 287 37.93 -18.32 -7.03
N ASP A 288 37.25 -17.20 -7.25
CA ASP A 288 37.43 -15.97 -6.46
C ASP A 288 36.37 -15.79 -5.36
N GLY A 289 35.35 -16.64 -5.33
CA GLY A 289 34.38 -16.75 -4.24
C GLY A 289 33.42 -15.57 -4.22
N ASP A 290 32.88 -15.24 -5.39
CA ASP A 290 31.98 -14.12 -5.65
C ASP A 290 30.53 -14.55 -5.91
N ASP A 291 30.25 -15.85 -5.77
CA ASP A 291 28.97 -16.52 -5.99
C ASP A 291 28.48 -16.55 -7.45
N LEU A 292 29.32 -16.13 -8.40
CA LEU A 292 29.17 -16.32 -9.84
C LEU A 292 30.05 -17.47 -10.36
N PRO A 293 29.54 -18.31 -11.27
CA PRO A 293 30.40 -19.27 -11.94
C PRO A 293 31.39 -18.57 -12.89
N ASP A 294 32.69 -18.87 -12.78
CA ASP A 294 33.79 -18.34 -13.62
C ASP A 294 33.46 -18.35 -15.12
N ARG A 295 32.72 -19.39 -15.55
CA ARG A 295 32.34 -19.59 -16.95
C ARG A 295 31.33 -18.57 -17.48
N LEU A 296 30.57 -17.90 -16.61
CA LEU A 296 29.51 -16.95 -16.97
C LEU A 296 30.00 -15.51 -16.94
N GLU A 297 30.96 -15.20 -16.09
CA GLU A 297 31.42 -13.85 -15.85
C GLU A 297 31.88 -13.09 -17.10
N PRO A 298 32.69 -13.64 -18.05
CA PRO A 298 33.12 -12.88 -19.21
C PRO A 298 31.97 -12.43 -20.10
N GLU A 299 30.92 -13.25 -20.22
CA GLU A 299 29.71 -12.92 -20.98
C GLU A 299 28.85 -11.88 -20.26
N MET A 300 28.93 -11.84 -18.93
CA MET A 300 28.23 -10.86 -18.09
C MET A 300 29.01 -9.55 -17.92
N GLY A 301 30.29 -9.50 -18.31
CA GLY A 301 31.15 -8.32 -18.19
C GLY A 301 31.96 -8.25 -16.89
N PHE A 302 32.13 -9.38 -16.22
CA PHE A 302 32.93 -9.56 -15.00
C PHE A 302 34.26 -10.27 -15.30
N HIS A 303 35.18 -10.27 -14.33
CA HIS A 303 36.52 -10.82 -14.45
C HIS A 303 36.69 -12.07 -13.55
N PRO A 304 36.91 -13.27 -14.11
CA PRO A 304 36.95 -14.53 -13.34
C PRO A 304 38.07 -14.80 -12.35
N GLY A 305 38.79 -13.77 -11.95
CA GLY A 305 39.78 -13.87 -10.88
C GLY A 305 39.73 -12.65 -9.99
N LYS A 306 38.58 -11.97 -9.96
CA LYS A 306 38.32 -10.78 -9.17
C LYS A 306 36.94 -10.90 -8.57
N LYS A 307 36.94 -11.17 -7.27
CA LYS A 307 35.73 -11.16 -6.44
C LYS A 307 34.80 -9.96 -6.67
N GLN A 308 35.38 -8.79 -6.97
CA GLN A 308 34.63 -7.61 -7.34
C GLN A 308 35.31 -6.91 -8.53
N THR A 309 34.68 -6.96 -9.69
CA THR A 309 35.16 -6.37 -10.94
C THR A 309 34.96 -4.86 -10.98
N HIS A 310 33.80 -4.38 -10.51
CA HIS A 310 33.40 -2.97 -10.62
C HIS A 310 33.57 -2.20 -9.30
N TRP A 311 33.71 -0.87 -9.39
CA TRP A 311 33.84 0.03 -8.23
C TRP A 311 34.96 -0.32 -7.24
N ALA A 312 36.12 -0.74 -7.75
CA ALA A 312 37.30 -1.08 -6.93
C ALA A 312 37.59 -0.03 -5.82
N GLY A 313 37.78 -0.50 -4.59
CA GLY A 313 38.02 0.34 -3.41
C GLY A 313 36.77 0.82 -2.68
N VAL A 314 35.58 0.37 -3.10
CA VAL A 314 34.35 0.37 -2.30
C VAL A 314 33.95 -1.08 -2.10
N ASP A 315 33.55 -1.45 -0.89
CA ASP A 315 33.06 -2.77 -0.59
C ASP A 315 31.61 -2.90 -1.10
N LEU A 316 31.44 -3.61 -2.21
CA LEU A 316 30.15 -4.05 -2.74
C LEU A 316 29.89 -5.53 -2.40
N SER A 317 30.69 -6.13 -1.51
CA SER A 317 30.79 -7.58 -1.29
C SER A 317 31.43 -8.34 -2.46
N ASP A 318 30.75 -8.43 -3.60
CA ASP A 318 31.11 -9.30 -4.73
C ASP A 318 30.34 -8.94 -6.02
N ASP A 319 30.66 -9.61 -7.13
CA ASP A 319 30.00 -9.37 -8.42
C ASP A 319 28.55 -9.94 -8.46
N GLU A 320 28.20 -10.92 -7.62
CA GLU A 320 26.81 -11.40 -7.51
C GLU A 320 25.94 -10.37 -6.78
N GLU A 321 26.45 -9.78 -5.70
CA GLU A 321 25.84 -8.62 -5.04
C GLU A 321 25.76 -7.40 -5.97
N PHE A 322 26.74 -7.21 -6.86
CA PHE A 322 26.61 -6.19 -7.91
C PHE A 322 25.37 -6.45 -8.79
N LEU A 323 25.10 -7.69 -9.18
CA LEU A 323 23.93 -8.05 -9.99
C LEU A 323 22.61 -7.84 -9.23
N THR A 324 22.58 -8.12 -7.92
CA THR A 324 21.39 -7.90 -7.08
C THR A 324 21.08 -6.41 -6.95
N LEU A 325 22.11 -5.58 -6.76
CA LEU A 325 22.00 -4.12 -6.77
C LEU A 325 21.50 -3.60 -8.13
N GLU A 326 22.06 -4.11 -9.23
CA GLU A 326 21.63 -3.76 -10.59
C GLU A 326 20.14 -4.06 -10.81
N ALA A 327 19.63 -5.17 -10.29
CA ALA A 327 18.22 -5.54 -10.43
C ALA A 327 17.26 -4.53 -9.76
N THR A 328 17.73 -3.75 -8.79
CA THR A 328 16.95 -2.68 -8.16
C THR A 328 17.05 -1.33 -8.89
N TYR A 329 17.98 -1.16 -9.83
CA TYR A 329 18.32 0.13 -10.42
C TYR A 329 17.13 0.88 -11.06
N ASP A 330 16.23 0.16 -11.72
CA ASP A 330 15.07 0.78 -12.40
C ASP A 330 13.87 1.02 -11.46
N TYR A 331 13.99 0.64 -10.18
CA TYR A 331 12.98 0.94 -9.18
C TYR A 331 12.84 2.46 -9.00
N ARG A 332 11.60 2.93 -8.95
CA ARG A 332 11.32 4.36 -8.75
C ARG A 332 10.81 4.58 -7.34
N THR A 333 11.52 5.38 -6.55
CA THR A 333 11.07 5.85 -5.23
C THR A 333 9.65 6.40 -5.33
N GLY A 334 8.78 5.99 -4.42
CA GLY A 334 7.37 6.38 -4.38
C GLY A 334 6.43 5.49 -5.21
N THR A 335 6.95 4.44 -5.87
CA THR A 335 6.12 3.47 -6.62
C THR A 335 5.00 2.88 -5.75
N PHE A 336 5.25 2.69 -4.45
CA PHE A 336 4.30 2.08 -3.52
C PHE A 336 3.76 3.03 -2.46
N ASP A 337 3.99 4.34 -2.57
CA ASP A 337 3.51 5.34 -1.60
C ASP A 337 2.01 5.22 -1.34
N ARG A 338 1.20 4.90 -2.35
CA ARG A 338 -0.26 4.73 -2.20
C ARG A 338 -0.69 3.65 -1.19
N TYR A 339 0.23 2.77 -0.79
CA TYR A 339 -0.02 1.69 0.16
C TYR A 339 0.54 1.97 1.55
N ASP A 340 1.39 3.00 1.72
CA ASP A 340 2.04 3.29 2.99
C ASP A 340 1.18 4.23 3.86
N TRP A 341 0.25 3.62 4.58
CA TRP A 341 -0.62 4.30 5.56
C TRP A 341 -0.11 4.17 7.00
N ALA A 342 1.20 3.95 7.16
CA ALA A 342 1.83 3.92 8.46
C ALA A 342 2.07 5.34 9.01
N LYS A 343 2.09 5.46 10.34
CA LYS A 343 2.58 6.64 11.06
C LYS A 343 3.79 6.24 11.93
N PRO A 344 5.00 6.79 11.68
CA PRO A 344 5.37 7.59 10.52
C PRO A 344 5.38 6.74 9.23
N GLY A 345 5.31 7.38 8.06
CA GLY A 345 5.19 6.72 6.74
C GLY A 345 5.15 7.74 5.62
N LYS A 346 5.21 7.29 4.37
CA LYS A 346 5.21 8.16 3.17
C LYS A 346 4.00 9.09 3.07
N ASN A 347 2.83 8.60 3.46
CA ASN A 347 1.62 9.43 3.48
C ASN A 347 1.44 10.23 4.79
N TRP A 348 2.39 10.14 5.72
CA TRP A 348 2.45 10.93 6.94
C TRP A 348 3.62 11.92 6.88
N PRO A 349 3.47 13.08 6.22
CA PRO A 349 4.50 14.11 6.23
C PRO A 349 4.71 14.63 7.65
N GLU A 350 5.99 14.83 8.01
CA GLU A 350 6.43 15.38 9.31
C GLU A 350 5.81 16.75 9.59
#